data_AF-S7VBH0-F1
#
_entry.id   AF-S7VBH0-F1
#
_cell.length_a   1.000
_cell.length_b   1.000
_cell.length_c   1.000
_cell.angle_alpha   90.00
_cell.angle_beta   90.00
_cell.angle_gamma   90.00
#
_symmetry.space_group_name_H-M   'P 1'
#
loop_
_entity.id
_entity.type
_entity.pdbx_description
1 polymer ?
#
loop_
_entity_poly.entity_id
_entity_poly.type
_entity_poly.pdbx_seq_one_letter_code
_entity_poly.pdbx_strand_id
1 'polypeptide(L)'
;MAYYKQKNMNIIDVLAEIYMEYGFYKESLISITKKGKDGAEQIQELMKGFRTNRPKSINGIAISKIVDVQESKVYDMTDGTESVLDLEKSNVIQFYLEDGSKISARPSGTEPKIKYYISVNEKLPNREAYRATEASLEAKINALKKFFE
;
A
#
# COMPACT_ATOMS: atom_id res chain seq x y z
N MET A 1 -14.60 22.85 -11.64
CA MET A 1 -15.39 23.51 -10.57
C MET A 1 -16.57 24.32 -11.10
N ALA A 2 -16.37 25.29 -12.01
CA ALA A 2 -17.48 26.09 -12.56
C ALA A 2 -18.61 25.25 -13.22
N TYR A 3 -18.24 24.23 -14.00
CA TYR A 3 -19.18 23.27 -14.61
C TYR A 3 -20.05 22.52 -13.58
N TYR A 4 -19.46 22.04 -12.48
CA TYR A 4 -20.19 21.29 -11.44
C TYR A 4 -20.99 22.19 -10.51
N LYS A 5 -20.53 23.43 -10.30
CA LYS A 5 -21.30 24.44 -9.56
C LYS A 5 -22.62 24.76 -10.25
N GLN A 6 -22.65 24.79 -11.59
CA GLN A 6 -23.89 24.94 -12.37
C GLN A 6 -24.84 23.73 -12.22
N LYS A 7 -24.32 22.57 -11.82
CA LYS A 7 -25.07 21.34 -11.53
C LYS A 7 -25.45 21.21 -10.04
N ASN A 8 -25.27 22.26 -9.23
CA ASN A 8 -25.45 22.25 -7.78
C ASN A 8 -24.64 21.16 -7.04
N MET A 9 -23.50 20.76 -7.61
CA MET A 9 -22.59 19.79 -6.99
C MET A 9 -21.40 20.50 -6.34
N ASN A 10 -21.05 20.06 -5.14
CA ASN A 10 -19.80 20.45 -4.48
C ASN A 10 -18.66 19.49 -4.86
N ILE A 11 -17.43 19.77 -4.39
CA ILE A 11 -16.26 18.94 -4.71
C ILE A 11 -16.37 17.50 -4.18
N ILE A 12 -16.98 17.32 -3.01
CA ILE A 12 -17.18 16.00 -2.40
C ILE A 12 -18.16 15.19 -3.23
N ASP A 13 -19.22 15.80 -3.76
CA ASP A 13 -20.16 15.11 -4.64
C ASP A 13 -19.47 14.59 -5.91
N VAL A 14 -18.59 15.41 -6.49
CA VAL A 14 -17.82 15.01 -7.69
C VAL A 14 -16.83 13.90 -7.36
N LEU A 15 -16.14 13.98 -6.22
CA LEU A 15 -15.23 12.92 -5.78
C LEU A 15 -15.97 11.62 -5.47
N ALA A 16 -17.14 11.72 -4.84
CA ALA A 16 -17.99 10.57 -4.55
C ALA A 16 -18.40 9.84 -5.84
N GLU A 17 -18.81 10.57 -6.88
CA GLU A 17 -19.14 9.96 -8.19
C GLU A 17 -17.94 9.21 -8.79
N ILE A 18 -16.74 9.82 -8.77
CA ILE A 18 -15.52 9.17 -9.26
C ILE A 18 -15.21 7.90 -8.45
N TYR A 19 -15.30 7.97 -7.12
CA TYR A 19 -15.03 6.82 -6.26
C TYR A 19 -16.11 5.73 -6.34
N MET A 20 -17.35 6.08 -6.63
CA MET A 20 -18.41 5.11 -6.89
C MET A 20 -18.16 4.35 -8.20
N GLU A 21 -17.63 5.02 -9.23
CA GLU A 21 -17.33 4.42 -10.54
C GLU A 21 -16.05 3.56 -10.54
N TYR A 22 -14.98 4.06 -9.91
CA TYR A 22 -13.64 3.46 -10.01
C TYR A 22 -13.13 2.82 -8.71
N GLY A 23 -13.88 2.92 -7.61
CA GLY A 23 -13.51 2.45 -6.27
C GLY A 23 -12.93 3.57 -5.40
N PHE A 24 -13.23 3.53 -4.09
CA PHE A 24 -12.73 4.52 -3.15
C PHE A 24 -11.37 4.09 -2.61
N TYR A 25 -10.30 4.62 -3.22
CA TYR A 25 -8.92 4.41 -2.76
C TYR A 25 -8.47 5.50 -1.81
N LYS A 26 -7.71 5.11 -0.78
CA LYS A 26 -7.00 6.03 0.10
C LYS A 26 -5.56 5.59 0.28
N GLU A 27 -4.65 6.55 0.21
CA GLU A 27 -3.21 6.33 0.20
C GLU A 27 -2.56 6.94 1.44
N SER A 28 -1.48 6.33 1.92
CA SER A 28 -0.64 6.89 2.98
C SER A 28 0.83 6.53 2.78
N LEU A 29 1.71 7.40 3.27
CA LEU A 29 3.15 7.19 3.26
C LEU A 29 3.67 7.15 4.69
N ILE A 30 4.33 6.06 5.07
CA ILE A 30 5.17 6.00 6.27
C ILE A 30 6.62 6.16 5.84
N SER A 31 7.40 6.93 6.60
CA SER A 31 8.83 7.07 6.39
C SER A 31 9.54 6.82 7.72
N ILE A 32 10.28 5.72 7.81
CA ILE A 32 11.03 5.34 9.00
C ILE A 32 12.51 5.61 8.76
N THR A 33 13.10 6.44 9.61
CA THR A 33 14.54 6.70 9.59
C THR A 33 15.20 5.95 10.74
N LYS A 34 16.15 5.07 10.44
CA LYS A 34 16.98 4.41 11.46
C LYS A 34 18.16 5.33 11.79
N LYS A 35 18.35 5.59 13.08
CA LYS A 35 19.44 6.44 13.59
C LYS A 35 20.69 5.60 13.85
N GLY A 36 21.85 6.26 13.82
CA GLY A 36 23.14 5.62 14.09
C GLY A 36 23.89 5.22 12.81
N LYS A 37 25.14 4.79 12.97
CA LYS A 37 26.02 4.43 11.85
C LYS A 37 25.50 3.22 11.07
N ASP A 38 24.77 2.32 11.76
CA ASP A 38 24.35 1.03 11.20
C ASP A 38 22.91 1.07 10.65
N GLY A 39 22.29 2.25 10.58
CA GLY A 39 20.88 2.38 10.18
C GLY A 39 20.60 1.89 8.75
N ALA A 40 21.58 2.03 7.85
CA ALA A 40 21.47 1.50 6.49
C ALA A 40 21.53 -0.04 6.46
N GLU A 41 22.41 -0.65 7.26
CA GLU A 41 22.54 -2.11 7.37
C GLU A 41 21.26 -2.73 7.93
N GLN A 42 20.68 -2.15 8.99
CA GLN A 42 19.40 -2.60 9.55
C GLN A 42 18.27 -2.62 8.51
N ILE A 43 18.24 -1.62 7.62
CA ILE A 43 17.24 -1.54 6.55
C ILE A 43 17.51 -2.59 5.46
N GLN A 44 18.78 -2.84 5.13
CA GLN A 44 19.15 -3.91 4.20
C GLN A 44 18.77 -5.29 4.75
N GLU A 45 19.04 -5.54 6.03
CA GLU A 45 18.65 -6.77 6.72
C GLU A 45 17.13 -6.94 6.76
N LEU A 46 16.38 -5.86 7.01
CA LEU A 46 14.91 -5.88 6.96
C LEU A 46 14.39 -6.28 5.58
N MET A 47 14.91 -5.65 4.52
CA MET A 47 14.52 -5.99 3.14
C MET A 47 14.92 -7.41 2.76
N LYS A 48 16.08 -7.89 3.23
CA LYS A 48 16.50 -9.29 3.08
C LYS A 48 15.54 -10.22 3.82
N GLY A 49 15.14 -9.86 5.04
CA GLY A 49 14.17 -10.60 5.85
C GLY A 49 12.84 -10.79 5.13
N PHE A 50 12.31 -9.75 4.48
CA PHE A 50 11.10 -9.86 3.65
C PHE A 50 11.24 -10.86 2.49
N ARG A 51 12.45 -11.08 1.97
CA ARG A 51 12.72 -12.04 0.88
C ARG A 51 12.94 -13.45 1.39
N THR A 52 13.69 -13.61 2.47
CA THR A 52 14.08 -14.92 2.99
C THR A 52 13.02 -15.55 3.90
N ASN A 53 12.23 -14.72 4.58
CA ASN A 53 11.15 -15.16 5.47
C ASN A 53 9.89 -14.33 5.16
N ARG A 54 9.30 -14.59 3.98
CA ARG A 54 8.14 -13.85 3.47
C ARG A 54 7.00 -13.90 4.51
N PRO A 55 6.47 -12.74 4.94
CA PRO A 55 5.29 -12.73 5.79
C PRO A 55 4.12 -13.39 5.05
N LYS A 56 3.27 -14.12 5.79
CA LYS A 56 2.02 -14.70 5.27
C LYS A 56 0.83 -13.77 5.45
N SER A 57 0.95 -12.81 6.35
CA SER A 57 -0.11 -11.84 6.67
C SER A 57 0.48 -10.54 7.20
N ILE A 58 -0.25 -9.44 7.02
CA ILE A 58 0.05 -8.14 7.61
C ILE A 58 -1.17 -7.72 8.42
N ASN A 59 -0.98 -7.43 9.71
CA ASN A 59 -2.07 -7.09 10.64
C ASN A 59 -3.24 -8.09 10.61
N GLY A 60 -2.93 -9.39 10.53
CA GLY A 60 -3.92 -10.47 10.49
C GLY A 60 -4.59 -10.71 9.13
N ILE A 61 -4.34 -9.86 8.13
CA ILE A 61 -4.88 -10.01 6.78
C ILE A 61 -3.86 -10.80 5.94
N ALA A 62 -4.29 -11.89 5.31
CA ALA A 62 -3.43 -12.71 4.48
C ALA A 62 -2.89 -11.94 3.27
N ILE A 63 -1.64 -12.23 2.91
CA ILE A 63 -1.01 -11.75 1.69
C ILE A 63 -1.41 -12.71 0.57
N SER A 64 -2.01 -12.21 -0.50
CA SER A 64 -2.38 -12.99 -1.69
C SER A 64 -1.26 -13.02 -2.72
N LYS A 65 -0.45 -11.96 -2.80
CA LYS A 65 0.64 -11.87 -3.79
C LYS A 65 1.79 -10.99 -3.28
N ILE A 66 3.02 -11.40 -3.56
CA ILE A 66 4.22 -10.61 -3.33
C ILE A 66 4.90 -10.33 -4.67
N VAL A 67 5.22 -9.07 -4.93
CA VAL A 67 5.99 -8.65 -6.12
C VAL A 67 7.34 -8.14 -5.66
N ASP A 68 8.42 -8.83 -6.02
CA ASP A 68 9.79 -8.39 -5.78
C ASP A 68 10.41 -7.87 -7.08
N VAL A 69 10.55 -6.54 -7.15
CA VAL A 69 11.07 -5.86 -8.33
C VAL A 69 12.59 -6.06 -8.46
N GLN A 70 13.30 -6.32 -7.37
CA GLN A 70 14.75 -6.52 -7.40
C GLN A 70 15.10 -7.92 -7.91
N GLU A 71 14.35 -8.92 -7.46
CA GLU A 71 14.51 -10.30 -7.92
C GLU A 71 13.83 -10.57 -9.27
N SER A 72 13.04 -9.62 -9.77
CA SER A 72 12.22 -9.77 -10.99
C SER A 72 11.27 -10.96 -10.87
N LYS A 73 10.58 -11.07 -9.73
CA LYS A 73 9.69 -12.20 -9.42
C LYS A 73 8.34 -11.74 -8.88
N VAL A 74 7.31 -12.50 -9.22
CA VAL A 74 5.98 -12.45 -8.60
C VAL A 74 5.72 -13.78 -7.94
N TYR A 75 5.35 -13.74 -6.67
CA TYR A 75 4.99 -14.90 -5.85
C TYR A 75 3.48 -14.84 -5.61
N ASP A 76 2.75 -15.85 -6.11
CA ASP A 76 1.37 -16.06 -5.73
C ASP A 76 1.34 -16.85 -4.42
N MET A 77 0.78 -16.24 -3.38
CA MET A 77 0.78 -16.82 -2.03
C MET A 77 -0.42 -17.73 -1.80
N THR A 78 -1.38 -17.75 -2.72
CA THR A 78 -2.60 -18.58 -2.63
C THR A 78 -2.33 -20.01 -3.09
N ASP A 79 -1.53 -20.19 -4.15
CA ASP A 79 -1.16 -21.50 -4.68
C ASP A 79 0.34 -21.82 -4.59
N GLY A 80 1.16 -20.85 -4.16
CA GLY A 80 2.60 -21.01 -3.96
C GLY A 80 3.43 -20.95 -5.25
N THR A 81 2.85 -20.50 -6.37
CA THR A 81 3.54 -20.41 -7.65
C THR A 81 4.42 -19.16 -7.77
N GLU A 82 5.42 -19.23 -8.65
CA GLU A 82 6.32 -18.13 -8.97
C GLU A 82 6.29 -17.82 -10.47
N SER A 83 6.35 -16.55 -10.82
CA SER A 83 6.46 -16.09 -12.21
C SER A 83 7.47 -14.95 -12.35
N VAL A 84 7.93 -14.72 -13.58
CA VAL A 84 8.89 -13.66 -13.89
C VAL A 84 8.18 -12.32 -13.99
N LEU A 85 8.77 -11.29 -13.38
CA LEU A 85 8.36 -9.90 -13.52
C LEU A 85 9.24 -9.19 -14.54
N ASP A 86 8.66 -8.75 -15.65
CA ASP A 86 9.36 -7.98 -16.68
C ASP A 86 9.32 -6.48 -16.36
N LEU A 87 10.15 -6.06 -15.41
CA LEU A 87 10.37 -4.67 -15.03
C LEU A 87 11.86 -4.43 -14.74
N GLU A 88 12.30 -3.19 -14.92
CA GLU A 88 13.64 -2.78 -14.49
C GLU A 88 13.81 -3.01 -12.98
N LYS A 89 14.97 -3.58 -12.62
CA LYS A 89 15.25 -3.95 -11.24
C LYS A 89 15.34 -2.73 -10.34
N SER A 90 14.64 -2.79 -9.22
CA SER A 90 14.70 -1.78 -8.17
C SER A 90 14.48 -2.44 -6.81
N ASN A 91 15.07 -1.91 -5.74
CA ASN A 91 14.87 -2.44 -4.40
C ASN A 91 13.48 -2.04 -3.88
N VAL A 92 12.45 -2.75 -4.35
CA VAL A 92 11.05 -2.56 -4.00
C VAL A 92 10.42 -3.94 -3.83
N ILE A 93 9.71 -4.12 -2.72
CA ILE A 93 8.84 -5.28 -2.50
C ILE A 93 7.43 -4.77 -2.30
N GLN A 94 6.46 -5.37 -2.98
CA GLN A 94 5.05 -5.06 -2.83
C GLN A 94 4.31 -6.26 -2.26
N PHE A 95 3.45 -6.00 -1.27
CA PHE A 95 2.54 -6.96 -0.67
C PHE A 95 1.12 -6.59 -1.09
N TYR A 96 0.42 -7.51 -1.73
CA TYR A 96 -1.01 -7.41 -2.04
C TYR A 96 -1.74 -8.30 -1.03
N LEU A 97 -2.71 -7.72 -0.33
CA LEU A 97 -3.50 -8.40 0.69
C LEU A 97 -4.83 -8.87 0.11
N GLU A 98 -5.42 -9.91 0.70
CA GLU A 98 -6.70 -10.47 0.24
C GLU A 98 -7.86 -9.46 0.30
N ASP A 99 -7.79 -8.47 1.18
CA ASP A 99 -8.80 -7.43 1.33
C ASP A 99 -8.62 -6.25 0.35
N GLY A 100 -7.79 -6.43 -0.67
CA GLY A 100 -7.49 -5.43 -1.70
C GLY A 100 -6.43 -4.40 -1.32
N SER A 101 -5.90 -4.42 -0.10
CA SER A 101 -4.84 -3.49 0.29
C SER A 101 -3.52 -3.81 -0.41
N LYS A 102 -2.71 -2.76 -0.65
CA LYS A 102 -1.37 -2.89 -1.24
C LYS A 102 -0.37 -2.09 -0.43
N ILE A 103 0.75 -2.72 -0.06
CA ILE A 103 1.86 -2.07 0.64
C ILE A 103 3.13 -2.22 -0.19
N SER A 104 3.82 -1.11 -0.50
CA SER A 104 5.14 -1.14 -1.15
C SER A 104 6.22 -0.68 -0.17
N ALA A 105 7.19 -1.54 0.13
CA ALA A 105 8.37 -1.23 0.92
C ALA A 105 9.52 -0.83 -0.02
N ARG A 106 10.11 0.35 0.21
CA ARG A 106 11.23 0.88 -0.60
C ARG A 106 12.25 1.59 0.29
N PRO A 107 13.47 1.05 0.49
CA PRO A 107 14.55 1.77 1.11
C PRO A 107 15.02 2.95 0.25
N SER A 108 15.50 4.00 0.90
CA SER A 108 16.28 5.07 0.28
C SER A 108 17.66 4.53 -0.07
N GLY A 109 18.18 4.93 -1.24
CA GLY A 109 19.51 4.51 -1.69
C GLY A 109 20.65 5.27 -0.99
N THR A 110 20.38 6.45 -0.46
CA THR A 110 21.41 7.36 0.07
C THR A 110 21.21 7.73 1.54
N GLU A 111 20.02 7.53 2.09
CA GLU A 111 19.70 7.82 3.50
C GLU A 111 19.33 6.53 4.23
N PRO A 112 19.58 6.40 5.54
CA PRO A 112 19.11 5.27 6.36
C PRO A 112 17.60 5.38 6.64
N LYS A 113 16.81 5.40 5.57
CA LYS A 113 15.36 5.63 5.58
C LYS A 113 14.65 4.60 4.71
N ILE A 114 13.56 4.04 5.20
CA ILE A 114 12.66 3.17 4.42
C ILE A 114 11.27 3.79 4.35
N LYS A 115 10.67 3.75 3.16
CA LYS A 115 9.32 4.23 2.90
C LYS A 115 8.37 3.07 2.68
N TYR A 116 7.18 3.17 3.29
CA TYR A 116 6.06 2.27 3.04
C TYR A 116 4.91 3.06 2.44
N TYR A 117 4.57 2.73 1.19
CA TYR A 117 3.40 3.28 0.50
C TYR A 117 2.23 2.32 0.71
N ILE A 118 1.18 2.78 1.38
CA ILE A 118 0.01 1.97 1.74
C ILE A 118 -1.18 2.49 0.95
N SER A 119 -1.81 1.59 0.20
CA SER A 119 -3.05 1.81 -0.54
C SER A 119 -4.12 0.90 0.04
N VAL A 120 -5.26 1.46 0.42
CA VAL A 120 -6.45 0.71 0.83
C VAL A 120 -7.62 1.13 -0.04
N ASN A 121 -8.60 0.25 -0.19
CA ASN A 121 -9.82 0.59 -0.91
C ASN A 121 -11.05 -0.08 -0.30
N GLU A 122 -12.19 0.54 -0.57
CA GLU A 122 -13.52 0.03 -0.27
C GLU A 122 -14.50 0.52 -1.36
N LYS A 123 -15.64 -0.17 -1.48
CA LYS A 123 -16.73 0.27 -2.34
C LYS A 123 -17.48 1.43 -1.66
N LEU A 124 -17.67 2.53 -2.37
CA LEU A 124 -18.55 3.61 -1.94
C LEU A 124 -19.98 3.31 -2.43
N PRO A 125 -20.96 3.04 -1.55
CA PRO A 125 -22.31 2.67 -2.00
C PRO A 125 -23.14 3.85 -2.53
N ASN A 126 -22.93 5.05 -1.98
CA ASN A 126 -23.63 6.28 -2.35
C ASN A 126 -22.84 7.51 -1.84
N ARG A 127 -23.26 8.72 -2.21
CA ARG A 127 -22.56 9.96 -1.85
C ARG A 127 -22.61 10.23 -0.35
N GLU A 128 -23.72 9.87 0.31
CA GLU A 128 -23.95 10.10 1.73
C GLU A 128 -22.97 9.30 2.60
N ALA A 129 -22.53 8.13 2.12
CA ALA A 129 -21.56 7.29 2.80
C ALA A 129 -20.11 7.81 2.71
N TYR A 130 -19.82 8.85 1.91
CA TYR A 130 -18.44 9.28 1.63
C TYR A 130 -17.59 9.43 2.89
N ARG A 131 -18.09 10.16 3.89
CA ARG A 131 -17.32 10.44 5.12
C ARG A 131 -17.16 9.20 6.00
N ALA A 132 -18.17 8.34 6.04
CA ALA A 132 -18.10 7.10 6.80
C ALA A 132 -17.10 6.11 6.16
N THR A 133 -17.17 5.92 4.83
CA THR A 133 -16.20 5.10 4.09
C THR A 133 -14.79 5.68 4.19
N GLU A 134 -14.63 7.00 4.09
CA GLU A 134 -13.34 7.66 4.27
C GLU A 134 -12.72 7.38 5.64
N ALA A 135 -13.53 7.45 6.72
CA ALA A 135 -13.08 7.15 8.07
C ALA A 135 -12.73 5.66 8.26
N SER A 136 -13.48 4.75 7.62
CA SER A 136 -13.17 3.31 7.60
C SER A 136 -11.78 3.06 6.98
N LEU A 137 -11.53 3.66 5.81
CA LEU A 137 -10.25 3.56 5.12
C LEU A 137 -9.09 4.16 5.94
N GLU A 138 -9.31 5.27 6.63
CA GLU A 138 -8.32 5.84 7.55
C GLU A 138 -7.99 4.90 8.71
N ALA A 139 -9.01 4.30 9.33
CA ALA A 139 -8.80 3.32 10.40
C ALA A 139 -8.01 2.11 9.89
N LYS A 140 -8.31 1.63 8.68
CA LYS A 140 -7.60 0.54 8.01
C LYS A 140 -6.14 0.87 7.75
N ILE A 141 -5.85 2.06 7.22
CA ILE A 141 -4.47 2.57 7.08
C ILE A 141 -3.76 2.55 8.43
N ASN A 142 -4.35 3.15 9.46
CA ASN A 142 -3.72 3.25 10.78
C ASN A 142 -3.45 1.87 11.41
N ALA A 143 -4.32 0.89 11.17
CA ALA A 143 -4.10 -0.48 11.60
C ALA A 143 -2.90 -1.13 10.88
N LEU A 144 -2.81 -0.97 9.55
CA LEU A 144 -1.69 -1.48 8.75
C LEU A 144 -0.35 -0.81 9.11
N LYS A 145 -0.36 0.49 9.44
CA LYS A 145 0.86 1.24 9.83
C LYS A 145 1.59 0.61 11.01
N LYS A 146 0.85 0.15 12.02
CA LYS A 146 1.39 -0.44 13.25
C LYS A 146 2.26 -1.68 13.01
N PHE A 147 2.11 -2.36 11.87
CA PHE A 147 2.96 -3.51 11.53
C PHE A 147 4.41 -3.09 11.21
N PHE A 148 4.61 -1.84 10.77
CA PHE A 148 5.91 -1.37 10.30
C PHE A 148 6.64 -0.46 11.31
N GLU A 149 5.94 0.01 12.34
CA GLU A 149 6.47 0.84 13.44
C GLU A 149 7.24 0.00 14.45
#